data_AF-A0A953G6W9-F1
#
_entry.id   AF-A0A953G6W9-F1
#
_cell.length_a   1.000
_cell.length_b   1.000
_cell.length_c   1.000
_cell.angle_alpha   90.00
_cell.angle_beta   90.00
_cell.angle_gamma   90.00
#
_symmetry.space_group_name_H-M   'P 1'
#
loop_
_entity.id
_entity.type
_entity.pdbx_description
1 polymer ?
#
loop_
_entity_poly.entity_id
_entity_poly.type
_entity_poly.pdbx_seq_one_letter_code
_entity_poly.pdbx_strand_id
1 'polypeptide(L)'
;MEIKANSFSIDQNSSIPALTIYFEMQYYSGEEAPLSVSGRMLLDDLKVVSLLSENYIVNGTTYELNSKDHPLVKKTDSRADKYGFHLTAPLSKESIAHIETVREKDADKSVNLNFDLLVKYFSTKSKVHPIASPTFLTLVVSRIKTDLRISEATWLKTCAPYFEIGNFLLLELRIPDRVTSNEFWAELYQALINNVSDMEGYIHKGDWENVLRSARRFFENIKIGDLKPGNSKYFEEFQKLMFADGHSIEGVENLHTAIWQLFEFTSKYVHEKDKTGNLKPPLVTSKEDAYFAFSICVGLLNLLGRKISK
;
A
#
# COMPACT_ATOMS: atom_id res chain seq x y z
N MET A 1 -33.69 -7.41 16.86
CA MET A 1 -32.71 -6.42 16.40
C MET A 1 -31.91 -7.02 15.27
N GLU A 2 -31.94 -6.39 14.10
CA GLU A 2 -31.19 -6.78 12.90
C GLU A 2 -30.30 -5.62 12.48
N ILE A 3 -29.12 -5.88 11.93
CA ILE A 3 -28.21 -4.86 11.42
C ILE A 3 -27.76 -5.25 10.03
N LYS A 4 -27.75 -4.28 9.11
CA LYS A 4 -27.22 -4.43 7.75
C LYS A 4 -26.17 -3.37 7.46
N ALA A 5 -25.05 -3.79 6.88
CA ALA A 5 -24.10 -2.87 6.25
C ALA A 5 -24.68 -2.41 4.91
N ASN A 6 -24.82 -1.10 4.71
CA ASN A 6 -25.50 -0.54 3.54
C ASN A 6 -24.55 0.11 2.55
N SER A 7 -23.53 0.82 3.03
CA SER A 7 -22.57 1.53 2.19
C SER A 7 -21.27 1.78 2.94
N PHE A 8 -20.26 2.26 2.21
CA PHE A 8 -18.98 2.67 2.77
C PHE A 8 -18.49 3.97 2.13
N SER A 9 -17.57 4.63 2.82
CA SER A 9 -16.79 5.77 2.33
C SER A 9 -15.36 5.70 2.87
N ILE A 10 -14.48 6.53 2.32
CA ILE A 10 -13.11 6.71 2.82
C ILE A 10 -13.11 7.83 3.86
N ASP A 11 -12.47 7.60 5.01
CA ASP A 11 -12.20 8.68 5.96
C ASP A 11 -10.99 9.48 5.50
N GLN A 12 -11.22 10.66 4.93
CA GLN A 12 -10.17 11.53 4.42
C GLN A 12 -9.50 12.39 5.51
N ASN A 13 -10.04 12.40 6.73
CA ASN A 13 -9.55 13.26 7.81
C ASN A 13 -8.57 12.54 8.76
N SER A 14 -8.44 11.21 8.62
CA SER A 14 -7.51 10.40 9.41
C SER A 14 -6.13 10.34 8.76
N SER A 15 -5.08 10.37 9.58
CA SER A 15 -3.69 10.11 9.13
C SER A 15 -3.43 8.63 8.86
N ILE A 16 -4.27 7.75 9.40
CA ILE A 16 -4.26 6.31 9.14
C ILE A 16 -5.38 6.02 8.14
N PRO A 17 -5.10 5.34 7.02
CA PRO A 17 -6.15 5.03 6.05
C PRO A 17 -7.28 4.23 6.71
N ALA A 18 -8.53 4.67 6.51
CA ALA A 18 -9.67 4.02 7.15
C ALA A 18 -10.90 4.00 6.24
N LEU A 19 -11.69 2.93 6.38
CA LEU A 19 -13.03 2.85 5.80
C LEU A 19 -14.05 3.30 6.85
N THR A 20 -15.02 4.12 6.44
CA THR A 20 -16.20 4.41 7.25
C THR A 20 -17.35 3.59 6.68
N ILE A 21 -17.94 2.72 7.49
CA ILE A 21 -19.04 1.84 7.08
C ILE A 21 -20.34 2.36 7.68
N TYR A 22 -21.36 2.56 6.84
CA TYR A 22 -22.70 2.91 7.27
C TYR A 22 -23.53 1.65 7.51
N PHE A 23 -24.09 1.55 8.71
CA PHE A 23 -24.97 0.46 9.12
C PHE A 23 -26.36 0.99 9.41
N GLU A 24 -27.38 0.18 9.08
CA GLU A 24 -28.76 0.39 9.50
C GLU A 24 -29.17 -0.71 10.46
N MET A 25 -29.64 -0.34 11.64
CA MET A 25 -30.16 -1.23 12.67
C MET A 25 -31.68 -1.07 12.81
N GLN A 26 -32.37 -2.20 12.88
CA GLN A 26 -33.78 -2.26 13.23
C GLN A 26 -33.95 -2.56 14.72
N TYR A 27 -34.75 -1.74 15.41
CA TYR A 27 -35.02 -1.88 16.84
C TYR A 27 -36.48 -1.53 17.16
N TYR A 28 -36.98 -2.02 18.30
CA TYR A 28 -38.35 -1.71 18.75
C TYR A 28 -38.35 -0.48 19.64
N SER A 29 -38.70 0.69 19.10
CA SER A 29 -38.78 1.93 19.86
C SER A 29 -39.78 1.83 21.03
N GLY A 30 -39.42 2.41 22.17
CA GLY A 30 -40.14 2.25 23.42
C GLY A 30 -39.85 0.93 24.16
N GLU A 31 -39.29 -0.08 23.51
CA GLU A 31 -38.91 -1.35 24.15
C GLU A 31 -37.40 -1.62 24.18
N GLU A 32 -36.66 -1.05 23.23
CA GLU A 32 -35.23 -1.24 23.02
C GLU A 32 -34.55 0.13 22.87
N ALA A 33 -33.40 0.32 23.53
CA ALA A 33 -32.57 1.51 23.40
C ALA A 33 -31.12 1.13 23.14
N PRO A 34 -30.59 1.34 21.92
CA PRO A 34 -29.19 1.12 21.61
C PRO A 34 -28.25 1.96 22.47
N LEU A 35 -27.13 1.38 22.89
CA LEU A 35 -26.12 2.06 23.70
C LEU A 35 -24.78 2.21 23.00
N SER A 36 -24.31 1.15 22.36
CA SER A 36 -23.05 1.17 21.63
C SER A 36 -22.99 0.02 20.65
N VAL A 37 -22.31 0.26 19.53
CA VAL A 37 -21.95 -0.78 18.57
C VAL A 37 -20.44 -0.76 18.37
N SER A 38 -19.82 -1.91 18.45
CA SER A 38 -18.40 -2.11 18.15
C SER A 38 -18.25 -3.46 17.46
N GLY A 39 -17.09 -3.74 16.88
CA GLY A 39 -16.94 -5.02 16.22
C GLY A 39 -15.59 -5.22 15.56
N ARG A 40 -15.54 -6.23 14.69
CA ARG A 40 -14.37 -6.57 13.91
C ARG A 40 -14.77 -6.69 12.45
N MET A 41 -13.89 -6.24 11.57
CA MET A 41 -13.99 -6.45 10.12
C MET A 41 -13.06 -7.60 9.73
N LEU A 42 -13.60 -8.54 8.98
CA LEU A 42 -12.95 -9.77 8.56
C LEU A 42 -13.09 -9.95 7.05
N LEU A 43 -12.20 -10.76 6.47
CA LEU A 43 -12.31 -11.25 5.10
C LEU A 43 -12.87 -12.68 5.08
N ASP A 44 -13.05 -13.23 3.88
CA ASP A 44 -13.61 -14.58 3.69
C ASP A 44 -12.72 -15.69 4.28
N ASP A 45 -11.43 -15.43 4.47
CA ASP A 45 -10.51 -16.33 5.16
C ASP A 45 -10.57 -16.22 6.71
N LEU A 46 -11.56 -15.49 7.23
CA LEU A 46 -11.82 -15.24 8.64
C LEU A 46 -10.69 -14.48 9.38
N LYS A 47 -9.74 -13.89 8.66
CA LYS A 47 -8.75 -13.02 9.30
C LYS A 47 -9.33 -11.64 9.57
N VAL A 48 -9.02 -11.13 10.76
CA VAL A 48 -9.43 -9.79 11.19
C VAL A 48 -8.49 -8.77 10.56
N VAL A 49 -9.04 -7.84 9.79
CA VAL A 49 -8.29 -6.76 9.14
C VAL A 49 -8.43 -5.42 9.85
N SER A 50 -9.48 -5.25 10.67
CA SER A 50 -9.68 -4.02 11.46
C SER A 50 -10.60 -4.23 12.66
N LEU A 51 -10.44 -3.38 13.66
CA LEU A 51 -11.39 -3.22 14.77
C LEU A 51 -12.27 -2.00 14.49
N LEU A 52 -13.58 -2.17 14.62
CA LEU A 52 -14.57 -1.15 14.32
C LEU A 52 -14.84 -0.30 15.57
N SER A 53 -14.69 1.01 15.43
CA SER A 53 -15.02 1.98 16.48
C SER A 53 -16.08 2.98 16.04
N GLU A 54 -16.94 3.35 16.97
CA GLU A 54 -17.94 4.40 16.79
C GLU A 54 -17.27 5.76 17.07
N ASN A 55 -16.97 6.51 16.02
CA ASN A 55 -16.28 7.80 16.12
C ASN A 55 -17.25 9.00 15.98
N TYR A 56 -18.52 8.74 15.64
CA TYR A 56 -19.55 9.75 15.46
C TYR A 56 -20.77 9.43 16.34
N ILE A 57 -20.86 10.09 17.49
CA ILE A 57 -22.13 10.14 18.22
C ILE A 57 -22.96 11.23 17.54
N VAL A 58 -24.10 10.84 16.95
CA VAL A 58 -25.05 11.82 16.43
C VAL A 58 -25.58 12.63 17.62
N ASN A 59 -25.13 13.87 17.74
CA ASN A 59 -25.59 14.76 18.81
C ASN A 59 -27.11 14.93 18.74
N GLY A 60 -27.79 14.74 19.87
CA GLY A 60 -29.22 14.98 20.02
C GLY A 60 -30.14 13.79 19.75
N THR A 61 -29.61 12.59 19.45
CA THR A 61 -30.46 11.38 19.39
C THR A 61 -30.91 11.00 20.80
N THR A 62 -32.22 10.99 21.03
CA THR A 62 -32.84 10.52 22.28
C THR A 62 -33.55 9.21 22.02
N TYR A 63 -33.30 8.21 22.85
CA TYR A 63 -34.02 6.93 22.82
C TYR A 63 -34.98 6.88 24.00
N GLU A 64 -36.24 6.58 23.73
CA GLU A 64 -37.27 6.46 24.75
C GLU A 64 -37.51 4.99 25.10
N LEU A 65 -37.56 4.71 26.40
CA LEU A 65 -37.95 3.41 26.94
C LEU A 65 -39.25 3.58 27.71
N ASN A 66 -40.31 2.95 27.22
CA ASN A 66 -41.64 3.07 27.78
C ASN A 66 -41.87 1.99 28.84
N SER A 67 -42.40 2.41 29.99
CA SER A 67 -42.94 1.47 30.97
C SER A 67 -44.23 0.86 30.42
N LYS A 68 -44.33 -0.48 30.42
CA LYS A 68 -45.52 -1.19 29.94
C LYS A 68 -46.79 -0.89 30.75
N ASP A 69 -46.63 -0.40 31.97
CA ASP A 69 -47.73 -0.09 32.89
C ASP A 69 -48.19 1.38 32.82
N HIS A 70 -47.63 2.18 31.90
CA HIS A 70 -47.96 3.60 31.84
C HIS A 70 -49.33 3.82 31.14
N PRO A 71 -50.29 4.52 31.79
CA PRO A 71 -51.70 4.58 31.35
C PRO A 71 -51.94 5.30 30.01
N LEU A 72 -50.94 6.04 29.52
CA LEU A 72 -50.99 6.72 28.21
C LEU A 72 -50.33 5.93 27.07
N VAL A 73 -49.76 4.76 27.33
CA VAL A 73 -49.19 3.90 26.29
C VAL A 73 -50.36 3.27 25.51
N LYS A 74 -50.81 3.96 24.47
CA LYS A 74 -51.58 3.32 23.39
C LYS A 74 -50.73 2.16 22.90
N LYS A 75 -51.33 1.00 22.63
CA LYS A 75 -50.67 -0.11 21.90
C LYS A 75 -50.15 0.47 20.59
N THR A 76 -48.92 0.95 20.59
CA THR A 76 -48.23 1.39 19.39
C THR A 76 -48.03 0.14 18.56
N ASP A 77 -48.40 0.21 17.28
CA ASP A 77 -48.10 -0.85 16.33
C ASP A 77 -46.61 -1.17 16.47
N SER A 78 -46.29 -2.44 16.70
CA SER A 78 -44.94 -2.96 16.93
C SER A 78 -44.11 -2.94 15.65
N ARG A 79 -44.00 -1.78 15.00
CA ARG A 79 -43.11 -1.59 13.85
C ARG A 79 -41.71 -1.36 14.35
N ALA A 80 -40.76 -2.04 13.73
CA ALA A 80 -39.35 -1.81 13.98
C ALA A 80 -38.96 -0.45 13.40
N ASP A 81 -38.41 0.42 14.24
CA ASP A 81 -37.78 1.66 13.82
C ASP A 81 -36.37 1.39 13.31
N LYS A 82 -35.84 2.32 12.51
CA LYS A 82 -34.52 2.24 11.90
C LYS A 82 -33.59 3.27 12.50
N TYR A 83 -32.36 2.85 12.81
CA TYR A 83 -31.29 3.71 13.28
C TYR A 83 -30.05 3.52 12.42
N GLY A 84 -29.57 4.61 11.84
CA GLY A 84 -28.35 4.64 11.03
C GLY A 84 -27.15 5.11 11.85
N PHE A 85 -26.03 4.39 11.75
CA PHE A 85 -24.78 4.75 12.43
C PHE A 85 -23.56 4.41 11.58
N HIS A 86 -22.43 5.03 11.91
CA HIS A 86 -21.18 4.87 11.19
C HIS A 86 -20.11 4.28 12.10
N LEU A 87 -19.42 3.25 11.63
CA LEU A 87 -18.21 2.74 12.30
C LEU A 87 -17.01 2.97 11.40
N THR A 88 -15.91 3.40 12.02
CA THR A 88 -14.63 3.56 11.34
C THR A 88 -13.79 2.29 11.50
N ALA A 89 -13.19 1.85 10.40
CA ALA A 89 -12.33 0.69 10.29
C ALA A 89 -10.94 1.15 9.83
N PRO A 90 -10.02 1.50 10.75
CA PRO A 90 -8.64 1.83 10.41
C PRO A 90 -7.93 0.61 9.84
N LEU A 91 -7.16 0.81 8.77
CA LEU A 91 -6.45 -0.23 8.04
C LEU A 91 -4.94 0.00 8.10
N SER A 92 -4.20 -1.00 8.58
CA SER A 92 -2.73 -1.00 8.49
C SER A 92 -2.28 -1.38 7.08
N LYS A 93 -1.00 -1.16 6.77
CA LYS A 93 -0.41 -1.56 5.48
C LYS A 93 -0.52 -3.07 5.26
N GLU A 94 -0.34 -3.86 6.30
CA GLU A 94 -0.46 -5.32 6.27
C GLU A 94 -1.90 -5.75 5.99
N SER A 95 -2.89 -5.09 6.62
CA SER A 95 -4.31 -5.32 6.34
C SER A 95 -4.66 -4.99 4.89
N ILE A 96 -4.17 -3.86 4.37
CA ILE A 96 -4.39 -3.46 2.96
C ILE A 96 -3.79 -4.50 2.00
N ALA A 97 -2.52 -4.87 2.19
CA ALA A 97 -1.85 -5.87 1.36
C ALA A 97 -2.55 -7.24 1.43
N HIS A 98 -3.07 -7.59 2.61
CA HIS A 98 -3.84 -8.81 2.78
C HIS A 98 -5.18 -8.77 2.04
N ILE A 99 -5.91 -7.64 2.10
CA ILE A 99 -7.13 -7.43 1.32
C ILE A 99 -6.87 -7.60 -0.19
N GLU A 100 -5.79 -7.01 -0.70
CA GLU A 100 -5.39 -7.17 -2.11
C GLU A 100 -5.12 -8.64 -2.47
N THR A 101 -4.42 -9.37 -1.59
CA THR A 101 -4.14 -10.80 -1.81
C THR A 101 -5.42 -11.64 -1.88
N VAL A 102 -6.45 -11.28 -1.10
CA VAL A 102 -7.75 -11.97 -1.15
C VAL A 102 -8.51 -11.58 -2.40
N ARG A 103 -8.52 -10.29 -2.78
CA ARG A 103 -9.13 -9.80 -4.03
C ARG A 103 -8.59 -10.51 -5.25
N GLU A 104 -7.28 -10.61 -5.39
CA GLU A 104 -6.65 -11.24 -6.57
C GLU A 104 -7.00 -12.74 -6.71
N LYS A 105 -7.52 -13.37 -5.66
CA LYS A 105 -8.02 -14.75 -5.70
C LYS A 105 -9.50 -14.86 -6.04
N ASP A 106 -10.27 -13.78 -5.89
CA ASP A 106 -11.68 -13.75 -6.29
C ASP A 106 -11.78 -13.64 -7.82
N ALA A 107 -12.70 -14.38 -8.42
CA ALA A 107 -12.87 -14.45 -9.87
C ALA A 107 -13.25 -13.10 -10.52
N ASP A 108 -13.98 -12.26 -9.79
CA ASP A 108 -14.37 -10.91 -10.24
C ASP A 108 -13.53 -9.81 -9.58
N LYS A 109 -12.47 -10.19 -8.83
CA LYS A 109 -11.58 -9.30 -8.10
C LYS A 109 -12.28 -8.35 -7.12
N SER A 110 -13.50 -8.68 -6.68
CA SER A 110 -14.20 -7.98 -5.60
C SER A 110 -13.66 -8.37 -4.24
N VAL A 111 -13.96 -7.57 -3.23
CA VAL A 111 -13.73 -7.91 -1.83
C VAL A 111 -15.06 -8.04 -1.11
N ASN A 112 -15.19 -9.11 -0.31
CA ASN A 112 -16.28 -9.24 0.64
C ASN A 112 -15.80 -8.87 2.05
N LEU A 113 -16.39 -7.82 2.63
CA LEU A 113 -16.10 -7.38 3.98
C LEU A 113 -17.14 -7.97 4.93
N ASN A 114 -16.70 -8.87 5.80
CA ASN A 114 -17.55 -9.50 6.80
C ASN A 114 -17.43 -8.75 8.12
N PHE A 115 -18.55 -8.42 8.75
CA PHE A 115 -18.60 -7.68 10.01
C PHE A 115 -19.16 -8.56 11.11
N ASP A 116 -18.42 -8.63 12.22
CA ASP A 116 -18.84 -9.29 13.44
C ASP A 116 -19.02 -8.25 14.53
N LEU A 117 -20.28 -7.89 14.77
CA LEU A 117 -20.68 -6.75 15.59
C LEU A 117 -21.12 -7.21 16.97
N LEU A 118 -20.67 -6.49 17.99
CA LEU A 118 -21.16 -6.54 19.37
C LEU A 118 -22.02 -5.31 19.63
N VAL A 119 -23.31 -5.56 19.87
CA VAL A 119 -24.32 -4.52 20.10
C VAL A 119 -24.76 -4.59 21.55
N LYS A 120 -24.64 -3.48 22.26
CA LYS A 120 -25.17 -3.32 23.61
C LYS A 120 -26.41 -2.46 23.55
N TYR A 121 -27.49 -2.92 24.14
CA TYR A 121 -28.76 -2.18 24.20
C TYR A 121 -29.53 -2.51 25.46
N PHE A 122 -30.34 -1.57 25.91
CA PHE A 122 -31.32 -1.82 26.95
C PHE A 122 -32.59 -2.41 26.35
N SER A 123 -33.24 -3.30 27.09
CA SER A 123 -34.56 -3.82 26.74
C SER A 123 -35.49 -3.89 27.95
N THR A 124 -36.76 -3.53 27.73
CA THR A 124 -37.86 -3.71 28.69
C THR A 124 -38.51 -5.11 28.57
N LYS A 125 -38.07 -5.93 27.61
CA LYS A 125 -38.52 -7.33 27.49
C LYS A 125 -37.87 -8.17 28.57
N SER A 126 -38.56 -8.29 29.71
CA SER A 126 -38.15 -9.20 30.77
C SER A 126 -38.38 -10.66 30.33
N LYS A 127 -37.31 -11.46 30.26
CA LYS A 127 -37.46 -12.92 30.31
C LYS A 127 -37.68 -13.25 31.78
N VAL A 128 -38.89 -13.67 32.13
CA VAL A 128 -39.20 -14.12 33.50
C VAL A 128 -38.31 -15.33 33.79
N HIS A 129 -37.22 -15.12 34.52
CA HIS A 129 -36.49 -16.23 35.12
C HIS A 129 -37.31 -16.69 36.34
N PRO A 130 -37.64 -17.99 36.46
CA PRO A 130 -38.57 -18.49 37.49
C PRO A 130 -38.09 -18.31 38.94
N ILE A 131 -36.87 -17.77 39.15
CA ILE A 131 -36.23 -17.58 40.46
C ILE A 131 -35.80 -16.11 40.67
N ALA A 132 -35.96 -15.22 39.68
CA ALA A 132 -35.41 -13.87 39.73
C ALA A 132 -36.47 -12.79 40.05
N SER A 133 -36.05 -11.80 40.84
CA SER A 133 -36.79 -10.56 41.13
C SER A 133 -37.28 -9.88 39.85
N PRO A 134 -38.43 -9.18 39.87
CA PRO A 134 -38.94 -8.48 38.70
C PRO A 134 -37.90 -7.49 38.17
N THR A 135 -37.37 -7.78 36.97
CA THR A 135 -36.35 -6.96 36.33
C THR A 135 -37.06 -5.91 35.46
N PHE A 136 -36.90 -4.63 35.84
CA PHE A 136 -37.47 -3.48 35.11
C PHE A 136 -36.76 -3.22 33.77
N LEU A 137 -35.44 -3.37 33.75
CA LEU A 137 -34.60 -3.10 32.59
C LEU A 137 -33.49 -4.15 32.48
N THR A 138 -33.29 -4.68 31.28
CA THR A 138 -32.22 -5.65 31.01
C THR A 138 -31.20 -5.03 30.05
N LEU A 139 -29.92 -5.07 30.42
CA LEU A 139 -28.84 -4.83 29.47
C LEU A 139 -28.60 -6.11 28.67
N VAL A 140 -28.79 -6.04 27.36
CA VAL A 140 -28.58 -7.15 26.44
C VAL A 140 -27.34 -6.89 25.60
N VAL A 141 -26.51 -7.92 25.45
CA VAL A 141 -25.37 -7.92 24.54
C VAL A 141 -25.65 -8.95 23.45
N SER A 142 -25.77 -8.48 22.22
CA SER A 142 -26.03 -9.33 21.06
C SER A 142 -24.84 -9.30 20.11
N ARG A 143 -24.54 -10.46 19.53
CA ARG A 143 -23.54 -10.61 18.47
C ARG A 143 -24.27 -10.75 17.14
N ILE A 144 -24.01 -9.84 16.20
CA ILE A 144 -24.68 -9.77 14.91
C ILE A 144 -23.64 -9.83 13.81
N LYS A 145 -23.90 -10.65 12.79
CA LYS A 145 -23.05 -10.77 11.60
C LYS A 145 -23.76 -10.17 10.39
N THR A 146 -23.02 -9.41 9.60
CA THR A 146 -23.47 -8.85 8.31
C THR A 146 -22.26 -8.70 7.41
N ASP A 147 -22.48 -8.54 6.11
CA ASP A 147 -21.42 -8.38 5.12
C ASP A 147 -21.69 -7.19 4.18
N LEU A 148 -20.64 -6.77 3.47
CA LEU A 148 -20.69 -5.79 2.39
C LEU A 148 -19.69 -6.18 1.30
N ARG A 149 -20.20 -6.48 0.09
CA ARG A 149 -19.36 -6.72 -1.08
C ARG A 149 -19.01 -5.39 -1.77
N ILE A 150 -17.73 -5.14 -2.00
CA ILE A 150 -17.23 -4.01 -2.79
C ILE A 150 -16.72 -4.56 -4.12
N SER A 151 -17.30 -4.10 -5.22
CA SER A 151 -16.89 -4.52 -6.57
C SER A 151 -15.48 -4.04 -6.93
N GLU A 152 -14.81 -4.72 -7.86
CA GLU A 152 -13.51 -4.29 -8.37
C GLU A 152 -13.54 -2.84 -8.87
N ALA A 153 -14.54 -2.46 -9.68
CA ALA A 153 -14.64 -1.12 -10.23
C ALA A 153 -14.75 -0.04 -9.14
N THR A 154 -15.53 -0.31 -8.09
CA THR A 154 -15.64 0.60 -6.94
C THR A 154 -14.36 0.62 -6.13
N TRP A 155 -13.71 -0.53 -5.93
CA TRP A 155 -12.44 -0.62 -5.21
C TRP A 155 -11.33 0.16 -5.91
N LEU A 156 -11.12 -0.06 -7.22
CA LEU A 156 -10.10 0.62 -8.00
C LEU A 156 -10.34 2.13 -8.11
N LYS A 157 -11.61 2.56 -8.18
CA LYS A 157 -11.94 3.99 -8.28
C LYS A 157 -11.83 4.71 -6.94
N THR A 158 -12.25 4.08 -5.85
CA THR A 158 -12.45 4.74 -4.55
C THR A 158 -11.39 4.38 -3.52
N CYS A 159 -11.02 3.10 -3.42
CA CYS A 159 -10.10 2.60 -2.40
C CYS A 159 -8.64 2.68 -2.86
N ALA A 160 -8.33 2.16 -4.04
CA ALA A 160 -6.96 1.99 -4.52
C ALA A 160 -6.13 3.29 -4.53
N PRO A 161 -6.65 4.45 -5.01
CA PRO A 161 -5.88 5.70 -5.01
C PRO A 161 -5.52 6.17 -3.61
N TYR A 162 -6.42 5.96 -2.64
CA TYR A 162 -6.26 6.40 -1.27
C TYR A 162 -5.36 5.47 -0.44
N PHE A 163 -5.35 4.18 -0.79
CA PHE A 163 -4.47 3.19 -0.19
C PHE A 163 -3.10 3.06 -0.90
N GLU A 164 -2.82 3.95 -1.86
CA GLU A 164 -1.61 3.94 -2.69
C GLU A 164 -1.38 2.61 -3.44
N ILE A 165 -2.46 1.87 -3.69
CA ILE A 165 -2.44 0.59 -4.41
C ILE A 165 -2.37 0.89 -5.90
N GLY A 166 -1.37 0.35 -6.59
CA GLY A 166 -1.28 0.41 -8.05
C GLY A 166 -0.50 1.60 -8.63
N ASN A 167 0.06 2.49 -7.81
CA ASN A 167 0.98 3.53 -8.29
C ASN A 167 2.40 2.97 -8.39
N PHE A 168 2.71 2.23 -9.46
CA PHE A 168 4.06 1.76 -9.73
C PHE A 168 4.45 1.97 -11.19
N LEU A 169 5.72 2.31 -11.40
CA LEU A 169 6.37 2.26 -12.70
C LEU A 169 7.05 0.89 -12.83
N LEU A 170 6.61 0.07 -13.77
CA LEU A 170 7.30 -1.18 -14.10
C LEU A 170 8.49 -0.87 -15.02
N LEU A 171 9.69 -1.24 -14.58
CA LEU A 171 10.90 -1.22 -15.40
C LEU A 171 11.32 -2.68 -15.64
N GLU A 172 11.08 -3.18 -16.84
CA GLU A 172 11.47 -4.53 -17.21
C GLU A 172 12.95 -4.57 -17.61
N LEU A 173 13.72 -5.49 -17.04
CA LEU A 173 15.10 -5.77 -17.45
C LEU A 173 15.14 -7.02 -18.30
N ARG A 174 15.46 -6.88 -19.59
CA ARG A 174 15.69 -8.04 -20.46
C ARG A 174 17.17 -8.40 -20.45
N ILE A 175 17.52 -9.41 -19.66
CA ILE A 175 18.86 -9.99 -19.66
C ILE A 175 18.95 -10.97 -20.85
N PRO A 176 19.83 -10.75 -21.85
CA PRO A 176 20.01 -11.69 -22.95
C PRO A 176 20.60 -13.02 -22.49
N ASP A 177 20.06 -14.14 -22.97
CA ASP A 177 20.54 -15.51 -22.66
C ASP A 177 21.97 -15.79 -23.14
N ARG A 178 22.43 -15.03 -24.15
CA ARG A 178 23.79 -15.08 -24.68
C ARG A 178 24.25 -13.67 -25.02
N VAL A 179 25.40 -13.29 -24.45
CA VAL A 179 26.17 -12.15 -24.92
C VAL A 179 26.94 -12.64 -26.15
N THR A 180 26.56 -12.19 -27.34
CA THR A 180 27.19 -12.58 -28.61
C THR A 180 28.50 -11.84 -28.85
N SER A 181 28.72 -10.75 -28.12
CA SER A 181 29.94 -9.98 -28.16
C SER A 181 31.06 -10.61 -27.31
N ASN A 182 32.30 -10.22 -27.63
CA ASN A 182 33.55 -10.76 -27.08
C ASN A 182 33.59 -10.93 -25.53
N GLU A 183 34.58 -11.70 -25.03
CA GLU A 183 34.77 -11.99 -23.59
C GLU A 183 34.72 -10.75 -22.69
N PHE A 184 35.23 -9.62 -23.17
CA PHE A 184 35.17 -8.33 -22.48
C PHE A 184 33.73 -7.90 -22.15
N TRP A 185 32.80 -8.00 -23.10
CA TRP A 185 31.40 -7.64 -22.86
C TRP A 185 30.69 -8.63 -21.96
N ALA A 186 31.02 -9.92 -22.03
CA ALA A 186 30.43 -10.92 -21.15
C ALA A 186 30.77 -10.64 -19.67
N GLU A 187 32.06 -10.39 -19.37
CA GLU A 187 32.50 -10.05 -18.02
C GLU A 187 31.89 -8.74 -17.51
N LEU A 188 31.95 -7.68 -18.33
CA LEU A 188 31.42 -6.38 -17.97
C LEU A 188 29.91 -6.46 -17.71
N TYR A 189 29.15 -7.06 -18.63
CA TYR A 189 27.70 -7.14 -18.53
C TYR A 189 27.25 -7.93 -17.28
N GLN A 190 27.95 -9.03 -16.96
CA GLN A 190 27.69 -9.78 -15.74
C GLN A 190 27.94 -8.94 -14.47
N ALA A 191 29.02 -8.14 -14.45
CA ALA A 191 29.28 -7.24 -13.33
C ALA A 191 28.18 -6.18 -13.17
N LEU A 192 27.62 -5.68 -14.27
CA LEU A 192 26.51 -4.72 -14.23
C LEU A 192 25.20 -5.37 -13.76
N ILE A 193 24.90 -6.61 -14.17
CA ILE A 193 23.76 -7.38 -13.66
C ILE A 193 23.87 -7.54 -12.15
N ASN A 194 25.04 -7.95 -11.65
CA ASN A 194 25.25 -8.15 -10.21
C ASN A 194 25.01 -6.86 -9.43
N ASN A 195 25.50 -5.70 -9.91
CA ASN A 195 25.24 -4.41 -9.28
C ASN A 195 23.74 -4.06 -9.24
N VAL A 196 22.99 -4.34 -10.31
CA VAL A 196 21.53 -4.10 -10.35
C VAL A 196 20.78 -5.04 -9.41
N SER A 197 21.17 -6.32 -9.35
CA SER A 197 20.61 -7.29 -8.41
C SER A 197 20.87 -6.90 -6.96
N ASP A 198 22.08 -6.42 -6.65
CA ASP A 198 22.42 -5.90 -5.33
C ASP A 198 21.52 -4.70 -4.96
N MET A 199 21.37 -3.74 -5.89
CA MET A 199 20.48 -2.60 -5.69
C MET A 199 19.03 -3.01 -5.39
N GLU A 200 18.48 -3.96 -6.15
CA GLU A 200 17.15 -4.51 -5.90
C GLU A 200 17.06 -5.10 -4.49
N GLY A 201 18.05 -5.90 -4.07
CA GLY A 201 18.11 -6.46 -2.73
C GLY A 201 18.12 -5.40 -1.61
N TYR A 202 18.81 -4.28 -1.81
CA TYR A 202 18.84 -3.16 -0.86
C TYR A 202 17.54 -2.36 -0.86
N ILE A 203 16.89 -2.16 -2.02
CA ILE A 203 15.58 -1.51 -2.13
C ILE A 203 14.54 -2.25 -1.28
N HIS A 204 14.51 -3.58 -1.38
CA HIS A 204 13.59 -4.42 -0.59
C HIS A 204 13.79 -4.30 0.92
N LYS A 205 15.02 -3.97 1.36
CA LYS A 205 15.38 -3.77 2.77
C LYS A 205 15.20 -2.33 3.26
N GLY A 206 14.94 -1.39 2.36
CA GLY A 206 14.90 0.04 2.69
C GLY A 206 16.28 0.67 2.88
N ASP A 207 17.34 0.06 2.36
CA ASP A 207 18.74 0.49 2.55
C ASP A 207 19.21 1.39 1.40
N TRP A 208 18.79 2.66 1.44
CA TRP A 208 19.00 3.62 0.35
C TRP A 208 20.47 3.97 0.11
N GLU A 209 21.29 3.94 1.16
CA GLU A 209 22.73 4.23 1.06
C GLU A 209 23.45 3.14 0.25
N ASN A 210 23.15 1.86 0.52
CA ASN A 210 23.77 0.76 -0.21
C ASN A 210 23.24 0.64 -1.65
N VAL A 211 22.01 1.10 -1.94
CA VAL A 211 21.55 1.29 -3.33
C VAL A 211 22.47 2.26 -4.06
N LEU A 212 22.74 3.44 -3.49
CA LEU A 212 23.59 4.45 -4.13
C LEU A 212 25.05 4.01 -4.24
N ARG A 213 25.58 3.27 -3.26
CA ARG A 213 26.93 2.67 -3.33
C ARG A 213 27.02 1.66 -4.47
N SER A 214 25.99 0.84 -4.66
CA SER A 214 25.92 -0.15 -5.76
C SER A 214 25.72 0.52 -7.12
N ALA A 215 24.91 1.59 -7.19
CA ALA A 215 24.78 2.42 -8.39
C ALA A 215 26.11 3.09 -8.77
N ARG A 216 26.87 3.60 -7.78
CA ARG A 216 28.22 4.12 -8.05
C ARG A 216 29.13 3.07 -8.66
N ARG A 217 29.13 1.83 -8.15
CA ARG A 217 29.90 0.71 -8.72
C ARG A 217 29.44 0.38 -10.14
N PHE A 218 28.13 0.43 -10.40
CA PHE A 218 27.58 0.29 -11.76
C PHE A 218 28.18 1.34 -12.70
N PHE A 219 28.10 2.62 -12.33
CA PHE A 219 28.68 3.69 -13.13
C PHE A 219 30.20 3.61 -13.23
N GLU A 220 30.89 3.13 -12.20
CA GLU A 220 32.35 2.91 -12.18
C GLU A 220 32.77 1.85 -13.20
N ASN A 221 32.02 0.76 -13.33
CA ASN A 221 32.27 -0.29 -14.32
C ASN A 221 32.11 0.21 -15.76
N ILE A 222 31.24 1.20 -15.99
CA ILE A 222 31.05 1.84 -17.31
C ILE A 222 31.66 3.25 -17.37
N LYS A 223 32.51 3.62 -16.41
CA LYS A 223 33.05 4.97 -16.29
C LYS A 223 34.13 5.16 -17.34
N ILE A 224 33.89 6.11 -18.22
CA ILE A 224 34.87 6.60 -19.18
C ILE A 224 35.33 7.96 -18.68
N GLY A 225 36.63 8.12 -18.45
CA GLY A 225 37.23 9.39 -18.03
C GLY A 225 38.36 9.26 -17.01
N ASP A 226 38.72 8.05 -16.57
CA ASP A 226 40.07 7.79 -16.07
C ASP A 226 40.89 7.27 -17.26
N LEU A 227 42.06 7.83 -17.57
CA LEU A 227 42.97 7.39 -18.65
C LEU A 227 43.58 5.99 -18.38
N LYS A 228 42.94 5.19 -17.51
CA LYS A 228 43.33 3.83 -17.18
C LYS A 228 42.96 2.91 -18.35
N PRO A 229 43.82 1.94 -18.71
CA PRO A 229 43.67 1.12 -19.92
C PRO A 229 42.30 0.43 -20.09
N GLY A 230 41.61 0.06 -19.00
CA GLY A 230 40.30 -0.58 -19.06
C GLY A 230 39.15 0.33 -19.53
N ASN A 231 39.21 1.62 -19.23
CA ASN A 231 38.12 2.57 -19.49
C ASN A 231 38.12 3.06 -20.94
N SER A 232 39.30 3.23 -21.54
CA SER A 232 39.46 3.53 -22.97
C SER A 232 38.89 2.40 -23.82
N LYS A 233 39.12 1.14 -23.42
CA LYS A 233 38.61 -0.05 -24.11
C LYS A 233 37.08 -0.10 -24.14
N TYR A 234 36.41 0.21 -23.03
CA TYR A 234 34.94 0.28 -23.01
C TYR A 234 34.41 1.36 -23.96
N PHE A 235 34.98 2.56 -23.96
CA PHE A 235 34.50 3.63 -24.85
C PHE A 235 34.67 3.28 -26.32
N GLU A 236 35.82 2.73 -26.70
CA GLU A 236 36.08 2.29 -28.07
C GLU A 236 35.09 1.19 -28.51
N GLU A 237 34.87 0.17 -27.69
CA GLU A 237 33.92 -0.91 -27.99
C GLU A 237 32.48 -0.39 -28.01
N PHE A 238 32.12 0.50 -27.08
CA PHE A 238 30.79 1.12 -27.03
C PHE A 238 30.53 1.99 -28.26
N GLN A 239 31.51 2.79 -28.69
CA GLN A 239 31.43 3.58 -29.92
C GLN A 239 31.16 2.70 -31.13
N LYS A 240 31.88 1.57 -31.27
CA LYS A 240 31.64 0.61 -32.37
C LYS A 240 30.20 0.12 -32.39
N LEU A 241 29.65 -0.28 -31.24
CA LEU A 241 28.26 -0.72 -31.12
C LEU A 241 27.25 0.39 -31.46
N MET A 242 27.51 1.62 -30.99
CA MET A 242 26.64 2.75 -31.24
C MET A 242 26.66 3.18 -32.71
N PHE A 243 27.84 3.20 -33.35
CA PHE A 243 27.97 3.55 -34.76
C PHE A 243 27.39 2.50 -35.69
N ALA A 244 27.48 1.21 -35.34
CA ALA A 244 26.80 0.14 -36.07
C ALA A 244 25.27 0.31 -36.10
N ASP A 245 24.70 0.96 -35.07
CA ASP A 245 23.28 1.31 -34.98
C ASP A 245 22.92 2.66 -35.63
N GLY A 246 23.88 3.35 -36.26
CA GLY A 246 23.66 4.61 -36.96
C GLY A 246 23.60 5.86 -36.06
N HIS A 247 24.07 5.78 -34.81
CA HIS A 247 24.18 6.96 -33.95
C HIS A 247 25.29 7.91 -34.45
N SER A 248 25.07 9.22 -34.34
CA SER A 248 26.09 10.23 -34.66
C SER A 248 27.19 10.26 -33.58
N ILE A 249 28.39 10.73 -33.95
CA ILE A 249 29.51 10.95 -33.03
C ILE A 249 29.08 11.84 -31.86
N GLU A 250 28.45 12.97 -32.16
CA GLU A 250 27.93 13.91 -31.16
C GLU A 250 26.94 13.25 -30.19
N GLY A 251 26.03 12.41 -30.70
CA GLY A 251 25.06 11.70 -29.86
C GLY A 251 25.73 10.72 -28.88
N VAL A 252 26.79 10.04 -29.31
CA VAL A 252 27.56 9.13 -28.46
C VAL A 252 28.35 9.89 -27.41
N GLU A 253 28.97 11.03 -27.77
CA GLU A 253 29.70 11.89 -26.84
C GLU A 253 28.78 12.53 -25.77
N ASN A 254 27.56 12.90 -26.15
CA ASN A 254 26.55 13.43 -25.23
C ASN A 254 26.11 12.37 -24.20
N LEU A 255 25.81 11.14 -24.66
CA LEU A 255 25.46 10.04 -23.76
C LEU A 255 26.62 9.69 -22.82
N HIS A 256 27.83 9.65 -23.37
CA HIS A 256 29.04 9.46 -22.60
C HIS A 256 29.19 10.49 -21.47
N THR A 257 29.01 11.77 -21.81
CA THR A 257 29.06 12.87 -20.83
C THR A 257 27.98 12.70 -19.77
N ALA A 258 26.76 12.27 -20.14
CA ALA A 258 25.69 12.02 -19.18
C ALA A 258 26.05 10.91 -18.17
N ILE A 259 26.62 9.78 -18.64
CA ILE A 259 27.08 8.68 -17.79
C ILE A 259 28.14 9.17 -16.80
N TRP A 260 29.07 10.02 -17.25
CA TRP A 260 30.07 10.63 -16.37
C TRP A 260 29.44 11.50 -15.28
N GLN A 261 28.46 12.34 -15.63
CA GLN A 261 27.78 13.19 -14.64
C GLN A 261 27.00 12.36 -13.62
N LEU A 262 26.43 11.22 -14.02
CA LEU A 262 25.76 10.27 -13.11
C LEU A 262 26.75 9.58 -12.15
N PHE A 263 27.95 9.25 -12.63
CA PHE A 263 29.02 8.78 -11.76
C PHE A 263 29.41 9.85 -10.71
N GLU A 264 29.61 11.10 -11.13
CA GLU A 264 29.98 12.18 -10.20
C GLU A 264 28.85 12.48 -9.21
N PHE A 265 27.58 12.36 -9.63
CA PHE A 265 26.42 12.47 -8.76
C PHE A 265 26.43 11.37 -7.68
N THR A 266 26.50 10.10 -8.06
CA THR A 266 26.50 8.97 -7.11
C THR A 266 27.72 8.95 -6.21
N SER A 267 28.88 9.43 -6.69
CA SER A 267 30.11 9.53 -5.91
C SER A 267 30.02 10.47 -4.71
N LYS A 268 29.13 11.47 -4.73
CA LYS A 268 28.92 12.37 -3.59
C LYS A 268 28.40 11.66 -2.34
N TYR A 269 27.69 10.55 -2.51
CA TYR A 269 27.12 9.76 -1.41
C TYR A 269 28.11 8.77 -0.78
N VAL A 270 29.28 8.59 -1.40
CA VAL A 270 30.28 7.59 -0.95
C VAL A 270 31.53 8.24 -0.35
N HIS A 271 31.86 9.46 -0.77
CA HIS A 271 33.07 10.14 -0.31
C HIS A 271 32.80 11.11 0.84
N GLU A 272 33.35 10.80 2.02
CA GLU A 272 33.33 11.67 3.20
C GLU A 272 34.20 12.92 3.05
N LYS A 273 35.08 12.96 2.04
CA LYS A 273 35.99 14.08 1.77
C LYS A 273 35.79 14.70 0.40
N ASP A 274 36.07 15.99 0.28
CA ASP A 274 36.16 16.69 -1.00
C ASP A 274 37.51 16.44 -1.71
N LYS A 275 37.65 16.99 -2.93
CA LYS A 275 38.87 16.85 -3.74
C LYS A 275 40.08 17.56 -3.10
N THR A 276 39.86 18.41 -2.09
CA THR A 276 40.89 19.15 -1.35
C THR A 276 41.16 18.56 0.04
N GLY A 277 40.50 17.45 0.42
CA GLY A 277 40.74 16.69 1.65
C GLY A 277 39.89 17.09 2.86
N ASN A 278 38.98 18.05 2.72
CA ASN A 278 38.08 18.47 3.81
C ASN A 278 36.91 17.50 3.94
N LEU A 279 36.43 17.32 5.17
CA LEU A 279 35.24 16.53 5.45
C LEU A 279 33.99 17.22 4.89
N LYS A 280 33.17 16.48 4.17
CA LYS A 280 31.85 16.93 3.72
C LYS A 280 30.79 16.65 4.79
N PRO A 281 29.77 17.50 4.91
CA PRO A 281 28.60 17.15 5.70
C PRO A 281 27.97 15.86 5.15
N PRO A 282 27.52 14.93 6.01
CA PRO A 282 26.89 13.70 5.57
C PRO A 282 25.62 14.03 4.78
N LEU A 283 25.55 13.54 3.54
CA LEU A 283 24.34 13.59 2.74
C LEU A 283 23.37 12.53 3.25
N VAL A 284 22.18 12.96 3.66
CA VAL A 284 21.09 12.04 4.02
C VAL A 284 20.51 11.50 2.71
N THR A 285 20.64 10.19 2.50
CA THR A 285 20.10 9.51 1.31
C THR A 285 18.60 9.31 1.45
N SER A 286 17.83 9.83 0.49
CA SER A 286 16.37 9.61 0.43
C SER A 286 16.03 8.39 -0.41
N LYS A 287 14.78 7.92 -0.26
CA LYS A 287 14.20 6.88 -1.11
C LYS A 287 14.26 7.31 -2.59
N GLU A 288 13.89 8.55 -2.86
CA GLU A 288 13.77 9.13 -4.19
C GLU A 288 15.12 9.13 -4.92
N ASP A 289 16.22 9.44 -4.22
CA ASP A 289 17.59 9.38 -4.76
C ASP A 289 17.95 7.96 -5.21
N ALA A 290 17.63 6.96 -4.38
CA ALA A 290 17.92 5.55 -4.64
C ALA A 290 17.13 5.02 -5.85
N TYR A 291 15.82 5.31 -5.93
CA TYR A 291 14.98 4.91 -7.06
C TYR A 291 15.37 5.61 -8.36
N PHE A 292 15.78 6.89 -8.29
CA PHE A 292 16.33 7.59 -9.46
C PHE A 292 17.58 6.88 -9.98
N ALA A 293 18.57 6.62 -9.12
CA ALA A 293 19.80 5.95 -9.54
C ALA A 293 19.55 4.54 -10.08
N PHE A 294 18.68 3.76 -9.41
CA PHE A 294 18.30 2.42 -9.83
C PHE A 294 17.66 2.40 -11.22
N SER A 295 16.67 3.29 -11.46
CA SER A 295 15.96 3.33 -12.75
C SER A 295 16.88 3.65 -13.93
N ILE A 296 17.86 4.56 -13.74
CA ILE A 296 18.86 4.89 -14.75
C ILE A 296 19.81 3.70 -15.00
N CYS A 297 20.26 3.00 -13.96
CA CYS A 297 21.10 1.82 -14.11
C CYS A 297 20.39 0.71 -14.88
N VAL A 298 19.13 0.42 -14.55
CA VAL A 298 18.30 -0.55 -15.28
C VAL A 298 18.13 -0.14 -16.74
N GLY A 299 17.83 1.13 -17.00
CA GLY A 299 17.70 1.65 -18.37
C GLY A 299 18.98 1.51 -19.19
N LEU A 300 20.14 1.83 -18.61
CA LEU A 300 21.45 1.65 -19.26
C LEU A 300 21.80 0.18 -19.47
N LEU A 301 21.50 -0.69 -18.50
CA LEU A 301 21.74 -2.12 -18.62
C LEU A 301 20.91 -2.73 -19.76
N ASN A 302 19.65 -2.30 -19.93
CA ASN A 302 18.82 -2.68 -21.06
C ASN A 302 19.37 -2.20 -22.40
N LEU A 303 19.81 -0.94 -22.46
CA LEU A 303 20.41 -0.37 -23.67
C LEU A 303 21.64 -1.16 -24.10
N LEU A 304 22.52 -1.48 -23.15
CA LEU A 304 23.72 -2.28 -23.38
C LEU A 304 23.35 -3.71 -23.80
N GLY A 305 22.46 -4.37 -23.06
CA GLY A 305 22.02 -5.74 -23.32
C GLY A 305 21.52 -5.92 -24.75
N ARG A 306 20.67 -5.00 -25.22
CA ARG A 306 20.16 -5.01 -26.60
C ARG A 306 21.28 -4.86 -27.65
N LYS A 307 22.31 -4.07 -27.35
CA LYS A 307 23.40 -3.78 -28.30
C LYS A 307 24.40 -4.94 -28.40
N ILE A 308 24.67 -5.61 -27.29
CA ILE A 308 25.62 -6.73 -27.23
C ILE A 308 25.02 -8.09 -27.60
N SER A 309 23.68 -8.18 -27.68
CA SER A 309 22.95 -9.41 -28.06
C SER A 309 22.64 -9.49 -29.56
N LYS A 310 23.02 -8.47 -30.33
CA LYS A 310 22.96 -8.52 -31.80
C LYS A 310 24.17 -9.26 -32.36
#